data_AF-A0A7C5VTE9-F1
#
_entry.id   AF-A0A7C5VTE9-F1
#
_cell.length_a   1.000
_cell.length_b   1.000
_cell.length_c   1.000
_cell.angle_alpha   90.00
_cell.angle_beta   90.00
_cell.angle_gamma   90.00
#
_symmetry.space_group_name_H-M   'P 1'
#
loop_
_entity.id
_entity.type
_entity.pdbx_description
1 polymer ?
#
loop_
_entity_poly.entity_id
_entity_poly.type
_entity_poly.pdbx_seq_one_letter_code
_entity_poly.pdbx_strand_id
1 'polypeptide(L)'
;MRESRGLFQLLRSCLSPRVGVAVALWRVEAWVGAPLALVLVATLGRWGGVFAMAGITAAHALFSLLLLDGDNALHAIREWLGNKRWGSKVLALAAHSGRRWLILSPLVVLLLSPFWRILALLLLGFRRWELYLVGVGGSVPHALIWTGLVAGSIWDYLRPAIQGAF
;
A
#
# COMPACT_ATOMS: atom_id res chain seq x y z
N MET A 1 6.89 27.98 22.92
CA MET A 1 7.70 26.94 22.25
C MET A 1 7.30 25.58 22.82
N ARG A 2 6.38 24.84 22.18
CA ARG A 2 6.06 23.45 22.58
C ARG A 2 7.04 22.53 21.87
N GLU A 3 8.01 22.05 22.62
CA GLU A 3 9.01 21.11 22.17
C GLU A 3 8.35 19.90 21.51
N SER A 4 8.97 19.50 20.41
CA SER A 4 8.70 18.30 19.64
C SER A 4 8.59 17.07 20.54
N ARG A 5 7.36 16.65 20.87
CA ARG A 5 7.12 15.22 21.13
C ARG A 5 7.61 14.49 19.89
N GLY A 6 8.65 13.67 20.04
CA GLY A 6 9.17 12.86 18.94
C GLY A 6 8.06 11.99 18.38
N LEU A 7 8.09 11.71 17.07
CA LEU A 7 7.13 10.84 16.38
C LEU A 7 6.90 9.53 17.15
N PHE A 8 7.98 9.01 17.74
CA PHE A 8 7.96 7.80 18.56
C PHE A 8 7.11 7.91 19.83
N GLN A 9 7.14 9.06 20.53
CA GLN A 9 6.30 9.26 21.72
C GLN A 9 4.83 9.39 21.35
N LEU A 10 4.52 10.05 20.23
CA LEU A 10 3.16 10.12 19.67
C LEU A 10 2.61 8.74 19.30
N LEU A 11 3.42 7.95 18.58
CA LEU A 11 3.06 6.58 18.23
C LEU A 11 2.81 5.74 19.49
N ARG A 12 3.70 5.82 20.48
CA ARG A 12 3.58 5.06 21.73
C ARG A 12 2.31 5.40 22.51
N SER A 13 1.88 6.67 22.51
CA SER A 13 0.64 7.08 23.17
C SER A 13 -0.64 6.72 22.41
N CYS A 14 -0.55 6.42 21.12
CA CYS A 14 -1.70 6.17 20.24
C CYS A 14 -1.74 4.74 19.68
N LEU A 15 -0.84 3.84 20.11
CA LEU A 15 -0.79 2.45 19.66
C LEU A 15 -2.05 1.71 20.10
N SER A 16 -3.01 1.56 19.18
CA SER A 16 -4.17 0.70 19.35
C SER A 16 -3.82 -0.74 18.95
N PRO A 17 -4.51 -1.76 19.48
CA PRO A 17 -4.38 -3.13 19.01
C PRO A 17 -4.60 -3.27 17.50
N ARG A 18 -5.48 -2.45 16.91
CA ARG A 18 -5.76 -2.44 15.47
C ARG A 18 -4.56 -1.99 14.66
N VAL A 19 -3.87 -0.94 15.10
CA VAL A 19 -2.60 -0.49 14.47
C VAL A 19 -1.53 -1.57 14.61
N GLY A 20 -1.47 -2.25 15.75
CA GLY A 20 -0.58 -3.40 15.95
C GLY A 20 -0.81 -4.51 14.92
N VAL A 21 -2.07 -4.92 14.73
CA VAL A 21 -2.45 -5.92 13.71
C VAL A 21 -2.12 -5.42 12.31
N ALA A 22 -2.42 -4.16 11.98
CA ALA A 22 -2.13 -3.59 10.67
C ALA A 22 -0.62 -3.59 10.36
N VAL A 23 0.22 -3.27 11.34
CA VAL A 23 1.69 -3.33 11.21
C VAL A 23 2.19 -4.76 11.07
N ALA A 24 1.60 -5.72 11.80
CA ALA A 24 1.93 -7.13 11.65
C ALA A 24 1.59 -7.64 10.24
N LEU A 25 0.42 -7.26 9.73
CA LEU A 25 -0.04 -7.61 8.38
C LEU A 25 0.87 -7.01 7.30
N TRP A 26 1.30 -5.75 7.48
CA TRP A 26 2.32 -5.13 6.63
C TRP A 26 3.63 -5.92 6.61
N ARG A 27 4.09 -6.41 7.77
CA ARG A 27 5.31 -7.25 7.81
C ARG A 27 5.13 -8.52 7.00
N VAL A 28 4.01 -9.22 7.17
CA VAL A 28 3.71 -10.42 6.38
C VAL A 28 3.72 -10.11 4.89
N GLU A 29 3.08 -9.02 4.46
CA GLU A 29 3.11 -8.56 3.07
C GLU A 29 4.55 -8.35 2.57
N ALA A 30 5.39 -7.66 3.35
CA ALA A 30 6.76 -7.34 2.95
C ALA A 30 7.62 -8.59 2.73
N TRP A 31 7.39 -9.65 3.53
CA TRP A 31 8.11 -10.92 3.39
C TRP A 31 7.56 -11.80 2.27
N VAL A 32 6.24 -11.83 2.10
CA VAL A 32 5.56 -12.83 1.26
C VAL A 32 5.23 -12.29 -0.14
N GLY A 33 5.13 -10.98 -0.33
CA GLY A 33 4.60 -10.39 -1.58
C GLY A 33 5.33 -10.83 -2.85
N ALA A 34 6.65 -10.65 -2.90
CA ALA A 34 7.47 -11.03 -4.06
C ALA A 34 7.54 -12.56 -4.30
N PRO A 35 7.85 -13.40 -3.29
CA PRO A 35 7.89 -14.86 -3.51
C PRO A 35 6.51 -15.41 -3.91
N LEU A 36 5.43 -14.90 -3.31
CA LEU A 36 4.07 -15.31 -3.67
C LEU A 36 3.73 -14.95 -5.12
N ALA A 37 4.12 -13.77 -5.59
CA ALA A 37 3.93 -13.38 -6.99
C ALA A 37 4.60 -14.38 -7.95
N LEU A 38 5.85 -14.75 -7.67
CA LEU A 38 6.59 -15.73 -8.48
C LEU A 38 5.95 -17.12 -8.43
N VAL A 39 5.56 -17.60 -7.26
CA VAL A 39 4.87 -18.89 -7.10
C VAL A 39 3.56 -18.91 -7.87
N LEU A 40 2.76 -17.85 -7.79
CA LEU A 40 1.49 -17.76 -8.50
C LEU A 40 1.68 -17.70 -10.02
N VAL A 41 2.68 -16.98 -10.52
CA VAL A 41 3.02 -16.98 -11.95
C VAL A 41 3.50 -18.37 -12.39
N ALA A 42 4.32 -19.04 -11.58
CA ALA A 42 4.83 -20.36 -11.90
C ALA A 42 3.73 -21.44 -11.94
N THR A 43 2.74 -21.34 -11.04
CA THR A 43 1.67 -22.33 -10.88
C THR A 43 0.46 -22.09 -11.78
N LEU A 44 0.01 -20.84 -11.91
CA LEU A 44 -1.21 -20.47 -12.63
C LEU A 44 -0.92 -19.82 -13.99
N GLY A 45 0.35 -19.69 -14.35
CA GLY A 45 0.78 -18.88 -15.49
C GLY A 45 0.70 -17.38 -15.20
N ARG A 46 1.24 -16.57 -16.12
CA ARG A 46 1.37 -15.11 -15.96
C ARG A 46 0.04 -14.43 -15.63
N TRP A 47 -0.97 -14.60 -16.47
CA TRP A 47 -2.25 -13.90 -16.32
C TRP A 47 -3.11 -14.46 -15.17
N GLY A 48 -3.09 -15.79 -14.95
CA GLY A 48 -3.74 -16.39 -13.78
C GLY A 48 -3.13 -15.87 -12.46
N GLY A 49 -1.80 -15.80 -12.39
CA GLY A 49 -1.08 -15.23 -11.26
C GLY A 49 -1.39 -13.74 -11.03
N VAL A 50 -1.54 -12.96 -12.09
CA VAL A 50 -1.97 -11.54 -12.01
C VAL A 50 -3.32 -11.40 -11.32
N PHE A 51 -4.35 -12.14 -11.77
CA PHE A 51 -5.69 -12.02 -11.18
C PHE A 51 -5.72 -12.50 -9.73
N ALA A 52 -5.01 -13.59 -9.42
CA ALA A 52 -4.85 -14.06 -8.05
C ALA A 52 -4.20 -13.00 -7.16
N MET A 53 -3.07 -12.42 -7.61
CA MET A 53 -2.40 -11.35 -6.88
C MET A 53 -3.25 -10.08 -6.76
N ALA A 54 -4.03 -9.71 -7.78
CA ALA A 54 -4.96 -8.60 -7.70
C ALA A 54 -6.00 -8.81 -6.59
N GLY A 55 -6.55 -10.02 -6.48
CA GLY A 55 -7.48 -10.40 -5.41
C GLY A 55 -6.83 -10.33 -4.02
N ILE A 56 -5.64 -10.90 -3.87
CA ILE A 56 -4.90 -10.91 -2.59
C ILE A 56 -4.55 -9.49 -2.16
N THR A 57 -4.02 -8.67 -3.08
CA THR A 57 -3.67 -7.28 -2.79
C THR A 57 -4.91 -6.42 -2.52
N ALA A 58 -6.04 -6.67 -3.19
CA ALA A 58 -7.32 -6.02 -2.90
C ALA A 58 -7.84 -6.37 -1.50
N ALA A 59 -7.81 -7.65 -1.13
CA ALA A 59 -8.16 -8.09 0.22
C ALA A 59 -7.24 -7.45 1.27
N HIS A 60 -5.94 -7.42 1.02
CA HIS A 60 -4.97 -6.83 1.93
C HIS A 60 -5.19 -5.32 2.13
N ALA A 61 -5.45 -4.60 1.03
CA ALA A 61 -5.83 -3.19 1.09
C ALA A 61 -7.15 -2.99 1.86
N LEU A 62 -8.15 -3.84 1.62
CA LEU A 62 -9.42 -3.78 2.33
C LEU A 62 -9.26 -3.99 3.84
N PHE A 63 -8.50 -5.02 4.25
CA PHE A 63 -8.21 -5.27 5.66
C PHE A 63 -7.46 -4.11 6.32
N SER A 64 -6.44 -3.58 5.64
CA SER A 64 -5.71 -2.41 6.13
C SER A 64 -6.63 -1.20 6.30
N LEU A 65 -7.56 -1.00 5.38
CA LEU A 65 -8.54 0.07 5.46
C LEU A 65 -9.46 -0.11 6.67
N LEU A 66 -10.02 -1.31 6.86
CA LEU A 66 -10.91 -1.61 7.99
C LEU A 66 -10.21 -1.48 9.35
N LEU A 67 -8.91 -1.78 9.43
CA LEU A 67 -8.14 -1.68 10.67
C LEU A 67 -7.76 -0.24 11.01
N LEU A 68 -7.45 0.57 9.99
CA LEU A 68 -6.86 1.90 10.16
C LEU A 68 -7.88 3.04 10.06
N ASP A 69 -9.03 2.83 9.43
CA ASP A 69 -10.06 3.86 9.28
C ASP A 69 -10.59 4.34 10.65
N GLY A 70 -10.58 5.66 10.85
CA GLY A 70 -10.98 6.30 12.10
C GLY A 70 -10.04 6.12 13.29
N ASP A 71 -8.84 5.57 13.12
CA ASP A 71 -7.91 5.39 14.24
C ASP A 71 -7.24 6.71 14.68
N ASN A 72 -7.20 6.95 15.98
CA ASN A 72 -6.63 8.16 16.59
C ASN A 72 -5.13 8.33 16.26
N ALA A 73 -4.40 7.24 16.05
CA ALA A 73 -2.99 7.30 15.64
C ALA A 73 -2.81 8.02 14.31
N LEU A 74 -3.72 7.80 13.35
CA LEU A 74 -3.65 8.47 12.04
C LEU A 74 -3.95 9.96 12.15
N HIS A 75 -4.90 10.35 13.00
CA HIS A 75 -5.17 11.75 13.26
C HIS A 75 -3.94 12.45 13.86
N ALA A 76 -3.31 11.83 14.86
CA ALA A 76 -2.10 12.35 15.48
C ALA A 76 -0.92 12.46 14.49
N ILE A 77 -0.73 11.46 13.62
CA ILE A 77 0.29 11.48 12.57
C ILE A 77 0.00 12.59 11.56
N ARG A 78 -1.26 12.76 11.14
CA ARG A 78 -1.65 13.80 10.18
C ARG A 78 -1.44 15.20 10.75
N GLU A 79 -1.77 15.43 12.01
CA GLU A 79 -1.50 16.69 12.70
C GLU A 79 0.01 16.96 12.80
N TRP A 80 0.79 15.95 13.19
CA TRP A 80 2.24 16.03 13.20
C TRP A 80 2.83 16.36 11.81
N LEU A 81 2.28 15.76 10.76
CA LEU A 81 2.70 15.99 9.37
C LEU A 81 2.36 17.42 8.92
N GLY A 82 1.18 17.94 9.29
CA GLY A 82 0.77 19.32 9.04
C GLY A 82 1.67 20.37 9.70
N ASN A 83 2.25 20.03 10.85
CA ASN A 83 3.18 20.90 11.56
C ASN A 83 4.59 20.96 10.91
N LYS A 84 4.88 20.13 9.91
CA LYS A 84 6.15 20.16 9.15
C LYS A 84 5.99 20.93 7.85
N ARG A 85 6.97 21.79 7.51
CA ARG A 85 6.96 22.61 6.26
C ARG A 85 6.79 21.78 4.98
N TRP A 86 7.35 20.57 4.93
CA TRP A 86 7.19 19.68 3.77
C TRP A 86 5.86 18.92 3.82
N GLY A 87 5.41 18.49 5.00
CA GLY A 87 4.17 17.75 5.19
C GLY A 87 2.93 18.62 4.92
N SER A 88 2.96 19.90 5.31
CA SER A 88 1.90 20.86 4.98
C SER A 88 1.74 21.07 3.47
N LYS A 89 2.85 21.10 2.71
CA LYS A 89 2.81 21.17 1.23
C LYS A 89 2.17 19.93 0.61
N VAL A 90 2.50 18.74 1.11
CA VAL A 90 1.91 17.48 0.65
C VAL A 90 0.41 17.44 0.94
N LEU A 91 0.00 17.83 2.16
CA LEU A 91 -1.41 17.92 2.53
C LEU A 91 -2.17 18.97 1.71
N ALA A 92 -1.54 20.10 1.41
CA ALA A 92 -2.11 21.14 0.54
C ALA A 92 -2.30 20.64 -0.89
N LEU A 93 -1.34 19.88 -1.44
CA LEU A 93 -1.47 19.25 -2.75
C LEU A 93 -2.63 18.25 -2.78
N ALA A 94 -2.83 17.50 -1.70
CA ALA A 94 -3.93 16.55 -1.55
C ALA A 94 -5.30 17.21 -1.29
N ALA A 95 -5.34 18.47 -0.84
CA ALA A 95 -6.59 19.20 -0.67
C ALA A 95 -7.22 19.60 -2.02
N HIS A 96 -6.43 19.69 -3.09
CA HIS A 96 -6.93 19.97 -4.44
C HIS A 96 -7.40 18.70 -5.16
N SER A 97 -8.72 18.54 -5.30
CA SER A 97 -9.35 17.34 -5.87
C SER A 97 -8.78 16.94 -7.24
N GLY A 98 -8.67 17.88 -8.20
CA GLY A 98 -8.19 17.57 -9.55
C GLY A 98 -6.74 17.08 -9.62
N ARG A 99 -5.82 17.77 -8.93
CA ARG A 99 -4.39 17.39 -8.92
C ARG A 99 -4.14 16.10 -8.16
N ARG A 100 -4.92 15.85 -7.11
CA ARG A 100 -4.82 14.64 -6.29
C ARG A 100 -5.15 13.37 -7.08
N TRP A 101 -6.16 13.41 -7.94
CA TRP A 101 -6.49 12.27 -8.80
C TRP A 101 -5.48 12.04 -9.93
N LEU A 102 -4.93 13.10 -10.51
CA LEU A 102 -4.01 13.00 -11.64
C LEU A 102 -2.58 12.59 -11.24
N ILE A 103 -2.11 13.03 -10.07
CA ILE A 103 -0.70 12.86 -9.67
C ILE A 103 -0.58 11.85 -8.52
N LEU A 104 -1.37 12.02 -7.46
CA LEU A 104 -1.20 11.20 -6.25
C LEU A 104 -1.76 9.80 -6.45
N SER A 105 -2.93 9.63 -7.10
CA SER A 105 -3.52 8.30 -7.29
C SER A 105 -2.62 7.34 -8.09
N PRO A 106 -2.03 7.71 -9.25
CA PRO A 106 -1.14 6.81 -9.97
C PRO A 106 0.11 6.47 -9.18
N LEU A 107 0.75 7.46 -8.55
CA LEU A 107 1.94 7.23 -7.71
C LEU A 107 1.65 6.26 -6.57
N VAL A 108 0.53 6.46 -5.89
CA VAL A 108 0.11 5.62 -4.77
C VAL A 108 -0.24 4.21 -5.24
N VAL A 109 -0.89 4.07 -6.40
CA VAL A 109 -1.24 2.76 -6.96
C VAL A 109 -0.02 2.00 -7.44
N LEU A 110 0.93 2.67 -8.08
CA LEU A 110 2.06 2.04 -8.75
C LEU A 110 3.24 1.75 -7.80
N LEU A 111 3.52 2.66 -6.88
CA LEU A 111 4.74 2.58 -6.06
C LEU A 111 4.51 1.96 -4.68
N LEU A 112 3.32 2.12 -4.12
CA LEU A 112 3.08 1.70 -2.75
C LEU A 112 2.46 0.30 -2.71
N SER A 113 2.94 -0.51 -1.75
CA SER A 113 2.27 -1.76 -1.41
C SER A 113 0.85 -1.48 -0.89
N PRO A 114 -0.08 -2.44 -0.98
CA PRO A 114 -1.44 -2.33 -0.46
C PRO A 114 -1.54 -1.66 0.92
N PHE A 115 -0.70 -2.03 1.88
CA PHE A 115 -0.68 -1.38 3.20
C PHE A 115 -0.32 0.11 3.12
N TRP A 116 0.85 0.42 2.54
CA TRP A 116 1.34 1.80 2.45
C TRP A 116 0.42 2.70 1.64
N ARG A 117 -0.21 2.13 0.61
CA ARG A 117 -1.22 2.80 -0.20
C ARG A 117 -2.39 3.27 0.66
N ILE A 118 -2.99 2.37 1.44
CA ILE A 118 -4.12 2.72 2.30
C ILE A 118 -3.71 3.73 3.37
N LEU A 119 -2.57 3.51 4.02
CA LEU A 119 -2.04 4.43 5.00
C LEU A 119 -1.86 5.83 4.40
N ALA A 120 -1.25 5.94 3.22
CA ALA A 120 -1.06 7.21 2.53
C ALA A 120 -2.40 7.87 2.20
N LEU A 121 -3.36 7.14 1.62
CA LEU A 121 -4.66 7.70 1.25
C LEU A 121 -5.44 8.20 2.48
N LEU A 122 -5.39 7.47 3.60
CA LEU A 122 -6.00 7.89 4.86
C LEU A 122 -5.33 9.16 5.42
N LEU A 123 -4.00 9.22 5.43
CA LEU A 123 -3.24 10.40 5.87
C LEU A 123 -3.51 11.63 4.99
N LEU A 124 -3.69 11.42 3.68
CA LEU A 124 -4.04 12.47 2.71
C LEU A 124 -5.52 12.88 2.78
N GLY A 125 -6.33 12.23 3.63
CA GLY A 125 -7.73 12.56 3.82
C GLY A 125 -8.61 12.22 2.62
N PHE A 126 -8.36 11.07 1.99
CA PHE A 126 -9.28 10.57 0.96
C PHE A 126 -10.65 10.25 1.54
N ARG A 127 -11.72 10.56 0.79
CA ARG A 127 -13.09 10.15 1.17
C ARG A 127 -13.19 8.64 1.07
N ARG A 128 -14.13 8.07 1.82
CA ARG A 128 -14.32 6.62 1.92
C ARG A 128 -14.49 5.92 0.56
N TRP A 129 -15.27 6.50 -0.36
CA TRP A 129 -15.43 5.93 -1.71
C TRP A 129 -14.13 5.97 -2.53
N GLU A 130 -13.32 7.02 -2.36
CA GLU A 130 -12.03 7.16 -3.05
C GLU A 130 -11.00 6.16 -2.50
N LEU A 131 -11.05 5.88 -1.20
CA LEU A 131 -10.26 4.84 -0.56
C LEU A 131 -10.56 3.45 -1.13
N TYR A 132 -11.83 3.14 -1.39
CA TYR A 132 -12.19 1.89 -2.07
C TYR A 132 -11.71 1.88 -3.52
N LEU A 133 -11.97 2.94 -4.30
CA LEU A 133 -11.59 2.97 -5.71
C LEU A 133 -10.07 2.95 -5.92
N VAL A 134 -9.33 3.83 -5.26
CA VAL A 134 -7.87 3.96 -5.44
C VAL A 134 -7.14 2.90 -4.61
N GLY A 135 -7.59 2.67 -3.39
CA GLY A 135 -6.94 1.74 -2.46
C GLY A 135 -7.22 0.27 -2.78
N VAL A 136 -8.45 -0.11 -3.10
CA VAL A 136 -8.80 -1.51 -3.42
C VAL A 136 -8.80 -1.71 -4.94
N GLY A 137 -9.45 -0.84 -5.71
CA GLY A 137 -9.47 -0.93 -7.18
C GLY A 137 -8.08 -0.79 -7.82
N GLY A 138 -7.18 -0.01 -7.20
CA GLY A 138 -5.78 0.10 -7.60
C GLY A 138 -4.99 -1.21 -7.53
N SER A 139 -5.49 -2.25 -6.89
CA SER A 139 -4.84 -3.56 -6.86
C SER A 139 -4.72 -4.21 -8.23
N VAL A 140 -5.68 -3.97 -9.14
CA VAL A 140 -5.65 -4.54 -10.49
C VAL A 140 -4.48 -3.97 -11.31
N PRO A 141 -4.36 -2.65 -11.55
CA PRO A 141 -3.22 -2.09 -12.26
C PRO A 141 -1.89 -2.36 -11.55
N HIS A 142 -1.87 -2.39 -10.21
CA HIS A 142 -0.68 -2.76 -9.45
C HIS A 142 -0.22 -4.19 -9.75
N ALA A 143 -1.12 -5.17 -9.69
CA ALA A 143 -0.81 -6.58 -9.97
C ALA A 143 -0.46 -6.82 -11.44
N LEU A 144 -1.11 -6.11 -12.38
CA LEU A 144 -0.76 -6.17 -13.80
C LEU A 144 0.71 -5.81 -14.03
N ILE A 145 1.20 -4.78 -13.34
CA ILE A 145 2.58 -4.32 -13.48
C ILE A 145 3.54 -5.21 -12.69
N TRP A 146 3.34 -5.35 -11.38
CA TRP A 146 4.33 -6.03 -10.55
C TRP A 146 4.29 -7.56 -10.70
N THR A 147 3.10 -8.15 -10.80
CA THR A 147 2.98 -9.60 -10.98
C THR A 147 3.08 -9.98 -12.45
N GLY A 148 2.34 -9.28 -13.32
CA GLY A 148 2.25 -9.62 -14.73
C GLY A 148 3.52 -9.28 -15.51
N LEU A 149 3.95 -8.03 -15.41
CA LEU A 149 5.10 -7.54 -16.15
C LEU A 149 6.41 -7.88 -15.45
N VAL A 150 6.57 -7.56 -14.16
CA VAL A 150 7.85 -7.78 -13.47
C VAL A 150 8.05 -9.26 -13.10
N ALA A 151 7.22 -9.83 -12.22
CA ALA A 151 7.39 -11.22 -11.79
C ALA A 151 7.23 -12.21 -12.97
N GLY A 152 6.29 -11.94 -13.88
CA GLY A 152 6.12 -12.67 -15.13
C GLY A 152 7.38 -12.70 -15.99
N SER A 153 8.04 -11.55 -16.19
CA SER A 153 9.27 -11.50 -16.99
C SER A 153 10.45 -12.16 -16.29
N ILE A 154 10.56 -11.98 -14.97
CA ILE A 154 11.57 -12.67 -14.16
C ILE A 154 11.39 -14.19 -14.28
N TRP A 155 10.16 -14.68 -14.14
CA TRP A 155 9.88 -16.11 -14.24
C TRP A 155 10.21 -16.66 -15.62
N ASP A 156 9.82 -15.98 -16.69
CA ASP A 156 10.09 -16.46 -18.05
C ASP A 156 11.60 -16.45 -18.38
N TYR A 157 12.37 -15.57 -17.75
CA TYR A 157 13.83 -15.60 -17.82
C TYR A 157 14.45 -16.74 -17.01
N LEU A 158 13.94 -17.02 -15.81
CA LEU A 158 14.48 -18.05 -14.91
C LEU A 158 14.05 -19.47 -15.29
N ARG A 159 12.86 -19.64 -15.87
CA ARG A 159 12.25 -20.94 -16.16
C ARG A 159 13.16 -21.86 -16.98
N PRO A 160 13.81 -21.43 -18.08
CA PRO A 160 14.70 -22.29 -18.85
C PRO A 160 15.93 -22.75 -18.05
N ALA A 161 16.49 -21.88 -17.20
CA ALA A 161 17.64 -22.24 -16.35
C ALA A 161 17.26 -23.25 -15.27
N ILE A 162 16.04 -23.16 -14.73
CA ILE A 162 15.53 -24.13 -13.75
C ILE A 162 15.18 -25.45 -14.44
N GLN A 163 14.55 -25.42 -15.61
CA GLN A 163 14.15 -26.62 -16.35
C GLN A 163 15.31 -27.32 -17.07
N GLY A 164 16.41 -26.62 -17.36
CA GLY A 164 17.63 -27.21 -17.94
C GLY A 164 18.64 -27.71 -16.91
N ALA A 165 18.41 -27.46 -15.62
CA ALA A 165 19.23 -27.94 -14.51
C ALA A 165 18.73 -29.27 -13.91
N PHE A 166 17.55 -29.74 -14.33
CA PHE A 166 16.93 -31.02 -13.98
C PHE A 166 16.64 -31.81 -15.26
#